data_AF-A0A2M6VVA9-F1
#
_entry.id   AF-A0A2M6VVA9-F1
#
_cell.length_a   1.000
_cell.length_b   1.000
_cell.length_c   1.000
_cell.angle_alpha   90.00
_cell.angle_beta   90.00
_cell.angle_gamma   90.00
#
_symmetry.space_group_name_H-M   'P 1'
#
loop_
_entity.id
_entity.type
_entity.pdbx_description
1 polymer ?
#
loop_
_entity_poly.entity_id
_entity_poly.type
_entity_poly.pdbx_seq_one_letter_code
_entity_poly.pdbx_strand_id
1 'polypeptide(L)'
;MWACKPDYEPDSGGNRVENIPQHPTYSARFAEYIKLDLHAEGSFMITDWKQVSPALFEKLCAAVLQKTGFTNIKWYGEAGSDKGRDIIAERLDTPVPGIQRYEGWMVQCKRYTKSSLSKSELKELLDAALEHKIDSLLIIVTSTVSANLRDWLTTASETYPFKEYIWEELDFRRQVNAHKLELLESIPELAGGKEPLWMYPRNHNEIRLACNEFDEVEIVVTNVDNVEAAKAKATEFLKHLEANGFEWWD
;
A
#
# COMPACT_ATOMS: atom_id res chain seq x y z
N MET A 1 28.80 -16.31 29.97
CA MET A 1 28.30 -17.37 30.87
C MET A 1 27.51 -16.71 31.99
N TRP A 2 26.22 -16.48 31.77
CA TRP A 2 25.30 -15.86 32.73
C TRP A 2 24.10 -16.80 32.89
N ALA A 3 23.59 -16.92 34.12
CA ALA A 3 22.68 -17.99 34.52
C ALA A 3 21.20 -17.58 34.39
N CYS A 4 20.37 -18.50 33.88
CA CYS A 4 18.93 -18.45 34.11
C CYS A 4 18.64 -18.71 35.60
N LYS A 5 17.68 -17.96 36.17
CA LYS A 5 16.97 -18.41 37.37
C LYS A 5 15.86 -19.39 36.95
N PRO A 6 15.58 -20.43 37.75
CA PRO A 6 14.57 -21.42 37.41
C PRO A 6 13.15 -20.91 37.68
N ASP A 7 12.30 -21.18 36.69
CA ASP A 7 10.97 -21.81 36.80
C ASP A 7 9.93 -21.23 37.76
N TYR A 8 8.89 -20.67 37.15
CA TYR A 8 7.55 -20.49 37.71
C TYR A 8 6.71 -21.70 37.27
N GLU A 9 6.26 -22.54 38.20
CA GLU A 9 5.40 -23.69 37.90
C GLU A 9 3.96 -23.22 37.54
N PRO A 10 3.40 -23.59 36.38
CA PRO A 10 1.98 -23.39 36.09
C PRO A 10 1.15 -24.58 36.60
N ASP A 11 0.00 -24.25 37.20
CA ASP A 11 -0.92 -25.20 37.83
C ASP A 11 -1.55 -26.18 36.81
N SER A 12 -1.77 -27.42 37.23
CA SER A 12 -2.18 -28.52 36.34
C SER A 12 -3.70 -28.60 36.18
N GLY A 13 -4.23 -28.07 35.08
CA GLY A 13 -5.66 -28.17 34.74
C GLY A 13 -5.91 -28.06 33.23
N GLY A 14 -6.12 -29.18 32.56
CA GLY A 14 -6.23 -29.21 31.09
C GLY A 14 -7.63 -28.89 30.56
N ASN A 15 -7.69 -28.25 29.38
CA ASN A 15 -8.68 -28.54 28.35
C ASN A 15 -8.23 -28.05 26.96
N ARG A 16 -8.65 -28.75 25.90
CA ARG A 16 -8.39 -28.39 24.50
C ARG A 16 -9.28 -27.22 24.06
N VAL A 17 -8.68 -26.25 23.36
CA VAL A 17 -9.31 -25.38 22.34
C VAL A 17 -8.22 -25.13 21.28
N GLU A 18 -8.15 -25.95 20.24
CA GLU A 18 -8.62 -25.68 18.86
C GLU A 18 -7.69 -24.77 18.02
N ASN A 19 -7.56 -25.12 16.74
CA ASN A 19 -6.55 -24.55 15.84
C ASN A 19 -6.78 -23.05 15.56
N ILE A 20 -5.75 -22.24 15.81
CA ILE A 20 -5.68 -20.87 15.29
C ILE A 20 -5.24 -20.95 13.81
N PRO A 21 -5.98 -20.34 12.85
CA PRO A 21 -5.56 -20.31 11.45
C PRO A 21 -4.28 -19.48 11.28
N GLN A 22 -3.27 -20.05 10.62
CA GLN A 22 -2.10 -19.29 10.20
C GLN A 22 -2.47 -18.32 9.06
N HIS A 23 -2.20 -17.03 9.27
CA HIS A 23 -2.23 -15.99 8.23
C HIS A 23 -0.78 -15.63 7.81
N PRO A 24 -0.57 -15.16 6.57
CA PRO A 24 0.76 -15.12 5.95
C PRO A 24 1.70 -14.01 6.47
N THR A 25 3.00 -14.24 6.25
CA THR A 25 4.14 -13.68 6.98
C THR A 25 4.70 -12.36 6.42
N TYR A 26 5.47 -11.65 7.26
CA TYR A 26 5.98 -10.28 7.02
C TYR A 26 7.49 -10.07 7.27
N SER A 27 8.24 -11.10 7.69
CA SER A 27 9.52 -10.92 8.41
C SER A 27 10.72 -10.43 7.57
N ALA A 28 10.94 -10.96 6.35
CA ALA A 28 12.12 -10.64 5.55
C ALA A 28 12.23 -9.15 5.15
N ARG A 29 11.09 -8.48 4.97
CA ARG A 29 11.01 -7.09 4.49
C ARG A 29 11.40 -6.05 5.55
N PHE A 30 11.22 -6.35 6.83
CA PHE A 30 11.53 -5.42 7.93
C PHE A 30 13.01 -4.99 7.97
N ALA A 31 13.93 -5.89 7.62
CA ALA A 31 15.36 -5.63 7.65
C ALA A 31 15.88 -4.80 6.45
N GLU A 32 15.25 -4.89 5.28
CA GLU A 32 15.55 -3.98 4.16
C GLU A 32 14.99 -2.58 4.38
N TYR A 33 13.84 -2.46 5.05
CA TYR A 33 13.22 -1.17 5.37
C TYR A 33 14.11 -0.28 6.22
N ILE A 34 14.72 -0.80 7.29
CA ILE A 34 15.58 0.03 8.16
C ILE A 34 16.87 0.47 7.44
N LYS A 35 17.30 -0.25 6.38
CA LYS A 35 18.42 0.20 5.53
C LYS A 35 18.05 1.39 4.64
N LEU A 36 16.78 1.53 4.26
CA LEU A 36 16.25 2.67 3.50
C LEU A 36 15.93 3.86 4.43
N ASP A 37 15.31 3.62 5.58
CA ASP A 37 14.83 4.67 6.50
C ASP A 37 15.92 5.35 7.35
N LEU A 38 17.13 4.81 7.45
CA LEU A 38 18.22 5.48 8.21
C LEU A 38 18.77 6.74 7.53
N HIS A 39 18.40 7.00 6.28
CA HIS A 39 18.71 8.24 5.55
C HIS A 39 17.50 8.91 4.89
N ALA A 40 16.32 8.30 4.97
CA ALA A 40 15.06 8.88 4.53
C ALA A 40 14.18 9.17 5.74
N GLU A 41 13.88 10.44 5.98
CA GLU A 41 12.65 10.81 6.68
C GLU A 41 11.49 10.08 5.93
N GLY A 42 10.59 9.31 6.56
CA GLY A 42 9.87 8.25 5.82
C GLY A 42 8.40 7.82 6.08
N SER A 43 7.62 8.27 7.08
CA SER A 43 6.30 7.64 7.42
C SER A 43 5.33 7.39 6.23
N PHE A 44 5.32 6.18 5.65
CA PHE A 44 4.43 5.79 4.54
C PHE A 44 3.03 5.40 5.02
N MET A 45 2.24 6.43 5.26
CA MET A 45 0.81 6.45 4.99
C MET A 45 0.58 7.58 4.00
N ILE A 46 -0.11 7.35 2.88
CA ILE A 46 -0.58 8.45 2.00
C ILE A 46 -1.73 9.18 2.72
N THR A 47 -1.40 9.93 3.75
CA THR A 47 -2.34 10.67 4.60
C THR A 47 -2.95 11.86 3.88
N ASP A 48 -2.24 12.44 2.92
CA ASP A 48 -2.73 13.53 2.09
C ASP A 48 -2.28 13.38 0.63
N TRP A 49 -3.24 13.11 -0.26
CA TRP A 49 -3.03 13.04 -1.71
C TRP A 49 -2.50 14.35 -2.32
N LYS A 50 -2.51 15.47 -1.59
CA LYS A 50 -1.83 16.72 -2.01
C LYS A 50 -0.30 16.58 -2.11
N GLN A 51 0.31 15.69 -1.33
CA GLN A 51 1.76 15.46 -1.33
C GLN A 51 2.22 14.57 -2.49
N VAL A 52 1.31 13.77 -3.07
CA VAL A 52 1.58 12.92 -4.24
C VAL A 52 1.41 13.75 -5.51
N SER A 53 2.42 13.86 -6.38
CA SER A 53 2.30 14.59 -7.66
C SER A 53 1.31 13.89 -8.62
N PRO A 54 0.80 14.54 -9.69
CA PRO A 54 -0.11 13.89 -10.63
C PRO A 54 0.53 12.66 -11.29
N ALA A 55 1.74 12.81 -11.84
CA ALA A 55 2.51 11.73 -12.43
C ALA A 55 2.84 10.61 -11.42
N LEU A 56 3.17 10.95 -10.16
CA LEU A 56 3.41 9.95 -9.12
C LEU A 56 2.12 9.20 -8.73
N PHE A 57 0.96 9.85 -8.78
CA PHE A 57 -0.32 9.20 -8.56
C PHE A 57 -0.65 8.22 -9.69
N GLU A 58 -0.40 8.59 -10.95
CA GLU A 58 -0.58 7.69 -12.09
C GLU A 58 0.41 6.51 -12.06
N LYS A 59 1.68 6.75 -11.72
CA LYS A 59 2.70 5.71 -11.49
C LYS A 59 2.25 4.73 -10.39
N LEU A 60 1.72 5.26 -9.27
CA LEU A 60 1.15 4.46 -8.18
C LEU A 60 -0.06 3.64 -8.64
N CYS A 61 -0.99 4.22 -9.41
CA CYS A 61 -2.11 3.47 -9.98
C CYS A 61 -1.64 2.31 -10.86
N ALA A 62 -0.66 2.54 -11.74
CA ALA A 62 -0.09 1.50 -12.60
C ALA A 62 0.54 0.35 -11.79
N ALA A 63 1.31 0.66 -10.74
CA ALA A 63 1.90 -0.35 -9.86
C ALA A 63 0.83 -1.12 -9.06
N VAL A 64 -0.18 -0.45 -8.50
CA VAL A 64 -1.31 -1.10 -7.82
C VAL A 64 -2.05 -2.06 -8.74
N LEU A 65 -2.28 -1.69 -10.01
CA LEU A 65 -2.87 -2.58 -11.00
C LEU A 65 -1.99 -3.81 -11.24
N GLN A 66 -0.67 -3.63 -11.40
CA GLN A 66 0.25 -4.76 -11.56
C GLN A 66 0.19 -5.73 -10.38
N LYS A 67 0.12 -5.21 -9.15
CA LYS A 67 0.04 -6.03 -7.93
C LYS A 67 -1.33 -6.70 -7.72
N THR A 68 -2.41 -6.12 -8.26
CA THR A 68 -3.76 -6.71 -8.24
C THR A 68 -4.05 -7.66 -9.41
N GLY A 69 -3.02 -8.06 -10.16
CA GLY A 69 -3.09 -9.11 -11.19
C GLY A 69 -3.37 -8.61 -12.61
N PHE A 70 -3.23 -7.31 -12.88
CA PHE A 70 -3.22 -6.79 -14.24
C PHE A 70 -1.87 -7.02 -14.92
N THR A 71 -1.93 -7.22 -16.24
CA THR A 71 -0.80 -7.55 -17.11
C THR A 71 -0.80 -6.63 -18.34
N ASN A 72 0.26 -6.69 -19.14
CA ASN A 72 0.40 -5.90 -20.38
C ASN A 72 0.11 -4.40 -20.23
N ILE A 73 0.46 -3.85 -19.06
CA ILE A 73 0.22 -2.47 -18.64
C ILE A 73 1.01 -1.51 -19.54
N LYS A 74 0.29 -0.60 -20.19
CA LYS A 74 0.79 0.50 -21.02
C LYS A 74 0.36 1.80 -20.36
N TRP A 75 1.31 2.49 -19.75
CA TRP A 75 1.11 3.83 -19.18
C TRP A 75 1.36 4.88 -20.27
N TYR A 76 0.43 5.82 -20.39
CA TYR A 76 0.41 6.92 -21.36
C TYR A 76 0.70 8.29 -20.70
N GLY A 77 0.80 8.32 -19.36
CA GLY A 77 0.78 9.52 -18.53
C GLY A 77 2.09 10.27 -18.36
N GLU A 78 2.55 10.91 -19.44
CA GLU A 78 3.36 12.15 -19.38
C GLU A 78 3.33 12.89 -20.73
N ALA A 79 3.11 12.16 -21.82
CA ALA A 79 2.96 12.69 -23.18
C ALA A 79 1.55 13.27 -23.42
N GLY A 80 1.30 14.49 -22.92
CA GLY A 80 -0.02 15.13 -22.90
C GLY A 80 -0.76 15.28 -24.25
N SER A 81 -1.45 14.22 -24.69
CA SER A 81 -2.48 14.24 -25.75
C SER A 81 -3.44 13.03 -25.71
N ASP A 82 -3.37 12.18 -24.69
CA ASP A 82 -3.93 10.82 -24.74
C ASP A 82 -5.43 10.71 -24.42
N LYS A 83 -6.27 11.33 -25.25
CA LYS A 83 -7.70 10.99 -25.50
C LYS A 83 -8.52 10.45 -24.30
N GLY A 84 -8.35 11.00 -23.10
CA GLY A 84 -9.05 10.54 -21.90
C GLY A 84 -8.67 9.14 -21.38
N ARG A 85 -7.45 8.64 -21.61
CA ARG A 85 -6.91 7.41 -20.99
C ARG A 85 -5.51 7.64 -20.42
N ASP A 86 -5.24 7.11 -19.23
CA ASP A 86 -3.89 7.19 -18.63
C ASP A 86 -3.17 5.85 -18.73
N ILE A 87 -3.91 4.74 -18.60
CA ILE A 87 -3.37 3.37 -18.63
C ILE A 87 -4.29 2.47 -19.46
N ILE A 88 -3.69 1.62 -20.30
CA ILE A 88 -4.36 0.42 -20.84
C ILE A 88 -3.70 -0.81 -20.21
N ALA A 89 -4.49 -1.81 -19.83
CA ALA A 89 -4.02 -3.06 -19.25
C ALA A 89 -4.87 -4.24 -19.70
N GLU A 90 -4.42 -5.45 -19.41
CA GLU A 90 -5.18 -6.69 -19.64
C GLU A 90 -5.31 -7.46 -18.33
N ARG A 91 -6.48 -8.03 -18.06
CA ARG A 91 -6.71 -8.90 -16.91
C ARG A 91 -7.13 -10.28 -17.39
N LEU A 92 -6.50 -11.31 -16.84
CA LEU A 92 -6.89 -12.69 -17.08
C LEU A 92 -8.16 -13.01 -16.27
N ASP A 93 -9.25 -13.25 -16.98
CA ASP A 93 -10.46 -13.88 -16.45
C ASP A 93 -10.40 -15.40 -16.70
N THR A 94 -10.92 -16.17 -15.75
CA THR A 94 -11.04 -17.63 -15.82
C THR A 94 -12.44 -18.01 -15.33
N PRO A 95 -13.47 -17.79 -16.17
CA PRO A 95 -14.87 -17.89 -15.73
C PRO A 95 -15.28 -19.32 -15.39
N VAL A 96 -14.61 -20.31 -15.98
CA VAL A 96 -14.68 -21.73 -15.61
C VAL A 96 -13.29 -22.37 -15.74
N PRO A 97 -12.97 -23.45 -14.99
CA PRO A 97 -11.68 -24.12 -15.07
C PRO A 97 -11.30 -24.51 -16.51
N GLY A 98 -10.09 -24.13 -16.94
CA GLY A 98 -9.56 -24.44 -18.27
C GLY A 98 -9.98 -23.49 -19.39
N ILE A 99 -10.88 -22.52 -19.15
CA ILE A 99 -11.19 -21.45 -20.09
C ILE A 99 -10.53 -20.15 -19.60
N GLN A 100 -9.65 -19.59 -20.43
CA GLN A 100 -8.96 -18.33 -20.17
C GLN A 100 -9.41 -17.26 -21.16
N ARG A 101 -9.76 -16.08 -20.66
CA ARG A 101 -10.06 -14.89 -21.46
C ARG A 101 -9.21 -13.74 -20.94
N TYR A 102 -8.60 -12.98 -21.84
CA TYR A 102 -8.06 -11.67 -21.51
C TYR A 102 -9.17 -10.64 -21.71
N GLU A 103 -9.51 -9.90 -20.66
CA GLU A 103 -10.32 -8.68 -20.76
C GLU A 103 -9.37 -7.49 -20.94
N GLY A 104 -9.66 -6.63 -21.92
CA GLY A 104 -8.95 -5.37 -22.14
C GLY A 104 -9.54 -4.26 -21.27
N TRP A 105 -8.69 -3.62 -20.47
CA TRP A 105 -9.07 -2.57 -19.53
C TRP A 105 -8.51 -1.22 -19.92
N MET A 106 -9.35 -0.20 -19.84
CA MET A 106 -8.95 1.21 -19.83
C MET A 106 -9.03 1.74 -18.41
N VAL A 107 -8.01 2.47 -17.98
CA VAL A 107 -7.98 3.10 -16.65
C VAL A 107 -7.68 4.58 -16.75
N GLN A 108 -8.49 5.38 -16.06
CA GLN A 108 -8.25 6.80 -15.81
C GLN A 108 -8.00 7.03 -14.32
N CYS A 109 -7.00 7.82 -14.01
CA CYS A 109 -6.56 8.24 -12.70
C CYS A 109 -6.84 9.74 -12.54
N LYS A 110 -7.72 10.15 -11.60
CA LYS A 110 -7.97 11.57 -11.31
C LYS A 110 -7.62 11.91 -9.86
N ARG A 111 -6.48 12.58 -9.68
CA ARG A 111 -5.98 13.05 -8.37
C ARG A 111 -6.63 14.38 -7.94
N TYR A 112 -7.88 14.31 -7.49
CA TYR A 112 -8.62 15.43 -6.90
C TYR A 112 -8.14 15.78 -5.49
N THR A 113 -7.84 17.06 -5.24
CA THR A 113 -7.38 17.58 -3.93
C THR A 113 -8.34 18.56 -3.25
N LYS A 114 -9.37 19.03 -3.98
CA LYS A 114 -10.36 20.04 -3.55
C LYS A 114 -11.74 19.88 -4.20
N SER A 115 -11.80 19.26 -5.38
CA SER A 115 -13.03 18.95 -6.12
C SER A 115 -13.33 17.45 -6.05
N SER A 116 -14.34 17.00 -6.79
CA SER A 116 -14.67 15.60 -7.02
C SER A 116 -15.05 15.40 -8.49
N LEU A 117 -15.14 14.14 -8.93
CA LEU A 117 -15.57 13.78 -10.28
C LEU A 117 -16.96 14.36 -10.60
N SER A 118 -17.06 15.07 -11.71
CA SER A 118 -18.31 15.63 -12.23
C SER A 118 -18.99 14.70 -13.26
N LYS A 119 -20.27 14.96 -13.52
CA LYS A 119 -21.06 14.25 -14.54
C LYS A 119 -20.54 14.46 -15.96
N SER A 120 -20.01 15.64 -16.27
CA SER A 120 -19.42 15.94 -17.59
C SER A 120 -18.12 15.16 -17.80
N GLU A 121 -17.20 15.20 -16.83
CA GLU A 121 -15.96 14.40 -16.89
C GLU A 121 -16.25 12.90 -17.01
N LEU A 122 -17.19 12.38 -16.21
CA LEU A 122 -17.56 10.97 -16.28
C LEU A 122 -18.17 10.59 -17.64
N LYS A 123 -18.96 11.47 -18.27
CA LYS A 123 -19.46 11.23 -19.64
C LYS A 123 -18.32 11.22 -20.67
N GLU A 124 -17.37 12.15 -20.59
CA GLU A 124 -16.20 12.20 -21.47
C GLU A 124 -15.36 10.92 -21.37
N LEU A 125 -15.21 10.35 -20.16
CA LEU A 125 -14.51 9.07 -19.95
C LEU A 125 -15.27 7.86 -20.53
N LEU A 126 -16.60 7.84 -20.41
CA LEU A 126 -17.43 6.79 -21.02
C LEU A 126 -17.40 6.86 -22.56
N ASP A 127 -17.47 8.06 -23.13
CA ASP A 127 -17.39 8.28 -24.57
C ASP A 127 -15.98 7.89 -25.10
N ALA A 128 -14.90 8.21 -24.37
CA ALA A 128 -13.53 7.79 -24.70
C ALA A 128 -13.33 6.27 -24.62
N ALA A 129 -13.89 5.61 -23.60
CA ALA A 129 -13.86 4.16 -23.47
C ALA A 129 -14.59 3.46 -24.64
N LEU A 130 -15.68 4.05 -25.13
CA LEU A 130 -16.41 3.57 -26.31
C LEU A 130 -15.56 3.67 -27.59
N GLU A 131 -14.79 4.75 -27.80
CA GLU A 131 -13.83 4.85 -28.91
C GLU A 131 -12.77 3.74 -28.87
N HIS A 132 -12.32 3.37 -27.66
CA HIS A 132 -11.23 2.43 -27.44
C HIS A 132 -11.62 0.94 -27.50
N LYS A 133 -12.93 0.60 -27.54
CA LYS A 133 -13.46 -0.78 -27.67
C LYS A 133 -12.90 -1.76 -26.62
N ILE A 134 -12.81 -1.28 -25.38
CA ILE A 134 -12.37 -2.04 -24.20
C ILE A 134 -13.50 -2.90 -23.63
N ASP A 135 -13.16 -3.94 -22.86
CA ASP A 135 -14.12 -4.77 -22.13
C ASP A 135 -14.54 -4.12 -20.79
N SER A 136 -13.66 -3.33 -20.18
CA SER A 136 -13.91 -2.70 -18.88
C SER A 136 -13.18 -1.35 -18.69
N LEU A 137 -13.89 -0.38 -18.10
CA LEU A 137 -13.37 0.93 -17.71
C LEU A 137 -13.23 0.97 -16.18
N LEU A 138 -12.05 1.36 -15.68
CA LEU A 138 -11.82 1.66 -14.28
C LEU A 138 -11.46 3.15 -14.10
N ILE A 139 -12.10 3.81 -13.14
CA ILE A 139 -11.82 5.21 -12.80
C ILE A 139 -11.33 5.24 -11.35
N ILE A 140 -10.06 5.59 -11.15
CA ILE A 140 -9.43 5.68 -9.83
C ILE A 140 -9.40 7.16 -9.43
N VAL A 141 -10.02 7.50 -8.31
CA VAL A 141 -10.15 8.89 -7.83
C VAL A 141 -9.70 9.04 -6.37
N THR A 142 -9.03 10.15 -6.05
CA THR A 142 -8.64 10.49 -4.65
C THR A 142 -9.73 11.25 -3.89
N SER A 143 -10.97 11.18 -4.35
CA SER A 143 -12.15 11.76 -3.70
C SER A 143 -13.23 10.70 -3.49
N THR A 144 -14.34 11.08 -2.87
CA THR A 144 -15.59 10.33 -2.98
C THR A 144 -16.43 10.80 -4.17
N VAL A 145 -17.36 9.94 -4.60
CA VAL A 145 -18.36 10.21 -5.63
C VAL A 145 -19.72 10.41 -4.97
N SER A 146 -20.48 11.43 -5.42
CA SER A 146 -21.80 11.73 -4.86
C SER A 146 -22.82 10.64 -5.21
N ALA A 147 -23.79 10.39 -4.33
CA ALA A 147 -24.87 9.41 -4.56
C ALA A 147 -25.58 9.66 -5.90
N ASN A 148 -26.02 10.89 -6.16
CA ASN A 148 -26.64 11.30 -7.42
C ASN A 148 -25.79 10.97 -8.67
N LEU A 149 -24.47 10.99 -8.56
CA LEU A 149 -23.58 10.65 -9.69
C LEU A 149 -23.45 9.13 -9.86
N ARG A 150 -23.47 8.35 -8.76
CA ARG A 150 -23.56 6.87 -8.84
C ARG A 150 -24.90 6.43 -9.42
N ASP A 151 -26.02 6.98 -8.94
CA ASP A 151 -27.37 6.66 -9.45
C ASP A 151 -27.49 6.96 -10.96
N TRP A 152 -26.91 8.09 -11.39
CA TRP A 152 -26.83 8.42 -12.81
C TRP A 152 -25.94 7.45 -13.60
N LEU A 153 -24.78 7.06 -13.06
CA LEU A 153 -23.89 6.10 -13.73
C LEU A 153 -24.58 4.76 -13.93
N THR A 154 -25.24 4.21 -12.91
CA THR A 154 -26.02 2.96 -12.98
C THR A 154 -27.08 3.01 -14.08
N THR A 155 -27.71 4.17 -14.30
CA THR A 155 -28.69 4.35 -15.38
C THR A 155 -28.02 4.51 -16.74
N ALA A 156 -26.82 5.12 -16.78
CA ALA A 156 -26.09 5.38 -18.02
C ALA A 156 -25.39 4.12 -18.55
N SER A 157 -24.90 3.23 -17.68
CA SER A 157 -24.13 2.06 -18.09
C SER A 157 -24.92 1.02 -18.87
N GLU A 158 -26.25 0.98 -18.71
CA GLU A 158 -27.15 0.20 -19.59
C GLU A 158 -26.99 0.53 -21.10
N THR A 159 -26.40 1.68 -21.42
CA THR A 159 -26.18 2.14 -22.81
C THR A 159 -24.79 1.85 -23.37
N TYR A 160 -23.84 1.35 -22.56
CA TYR A 160 -22.45 1.10 -22.97
C TYR A 160 -22.15 -0.41 -23.06
N PRO A 161 -21.29 -0.85 -24.01
CA PRO A 161 -21.02 -2.28 -24.25
C PRO A 161 -19.90 -2.87 -23.35
N PHE A 162 -19.45 -2.13 -22.35
CA PHE A 162 -18.34 -2.45 -21.45
C PHE A 162 -18.76 -2.28 -20.00
N LYS A 163 -18.04 -2.94 -19.07
CA LYS A 163 -18.29 -2.81 -17.62
C LYS A 163 -17.59 -1.57 -17.07
N GLU A 164 -18.21 -0.86 -16.15
CA GLU A 164 -17.65 0.32 -15.49
C GLU A 164 -17.37 0.07 -14.00
N TYR A 165 -16.25 0.60 -13.53
CA TYR A 165 -15.81 0.51 -12.15
C TYR A 165 -15.26 1.85 -11.66
N ILE A 166 -15.54 2.21 -10.41
CA ILE A 166 -14.90 3.34 -9.75
C ILE A 166 -14.20 2.82 -8.49
N TRP A 167 -12.92 3.17 -8.34
CA TRP A 167 -12.21 3.10 -7.07
C TRP A 167 -12.16 4.50 -6.48
N GLU A 168 -12.95 4.72 -5.44
CA GLU A 168 -12.88 5.93 -4.63
C GLU A 168 -11.68 5.88 -3.68
N GLU A 169 -11.45 7.00 -2.99
CA GLU A 169 -10.30 7.21 -2.10
C GLU A 169 -10.05 6.04 -1.14
N LEU A 170 -11.11 5.53 -0.51
CA LEU A 170 -11.03 4.40 0.44
C LEU A 170 -10.72 3.06 -0.24
N ASP A 171 -11.28 2.81 -1.41
CA ASP A 171 -11.06 1.55 -2.14
C ASP A 171 -9.67 1.48 -2.72
N PHE A 172 -9.18 2.59 -3.29
CA PHE A 172 -7.80 2.68 -3.75
C PHE A 172 -6.82 2.58 -2.57
N ARG A 173 -7.09 3.27 -1.44
CA ARG A 173 -6.28 3.15 -0.21
C ARG A 173 -6.19 1.71 0.30
N ARG A 174 -7.26 0.92 0.21
CA ARG A 174 -7.23 -0.52 0.55
C ARG A 174 -6.25 -1.28 -0.33
N GLN A 175 -6.25 -1.05 -1.65
CA GLN A 175 -5.31 -1.72 -2.57
C GLN A 175 -3.86 -1.28 -2.33
N VAL A 176 -3.63 0.02 -2.09
CA VAL A 176 -2.30 0.55 -1.73
C VAL A 176 -1.79 -0.10 -0.44
N ASN A 177 -2.62 -0.20 0.59
CA ASN A 177 -2.24 -0.81 1.87
C ASN A 177 -1.98 -2.33 1.74
N ALA A 178 -2.81 -3.05 0.97
CA ALA A 178 -2.66 -4.50 0.75
C ALA A 178 -1.34 -4.88 0.06
N HIS A 179 -0.76 -3.98 -0.73
CA HIS A 179 0.50 -4.18 -1.44
C HIS A 179 1.61 -3.23 -0.98
N LYS A 180 1.44 -2.57 0.18
CA LYS A 180 2.28 -1.46 0.67
C LYS A 180 3.77 -1.70 0.49
N LEU A 181 4.26 -2.86 0.93
CA LEU A 181 5.70 -3.11 0.97
C LEU A 181 6.31 -3.17 -0.43
N GLU A 182 5.61 -3.84 -1.35
CA GLU A 182 6.02 -4.02 -2.74
C GLU A 182 5.86 -2.76 -3.60
N LEU A 183 4.95 -1.87 -3.19
CA LEU A 183 4.78 -0.56 -3.82
C LEU A 183 5.92 0.40 -3.45
N LEU A 184 6.47 0.30 -2.24
CA LEU A 184 7.64 1.08 -1.84
C LEU A 184 8.94 0.56 -2.46
N GLU A 185 9.11 -0.77 -2.59
CA GLU A 185 10.21 -1.39 -3.36
C GLU A 185 10.23 -0.88 -4.82
N SER A 186 9.05 -0.73 -5.45
CA SER A 186 8.91 -0.34 -6.87
C SER A 186 8.75 1.16 -7.12
N ILE A 187 8.34 1.92 -6.10
CA ILE A 187 8.18 3.39 -6.14
C ILE A 187 8.76 4.00 -4.84
N PRO A 188 10.09 4.10 -4.72
CA PRO A 188 10.74 4.68 -3.54
C PRO A 188 10.32 6.13 -3.28
N GLU A 189 9.82 6.86 -4.29
CA GLU A 189 9.29 8.22 -4.13
C GLU A 189 8.03 8.30 -3.24
N LEU A 190 7.45 7.15 -2.87
CA LEU A 190 6.37 7.04 -1.89
C LEU A 190 6.86 7.01 -0.43
N ALA A 191 8.15 6.73 -0.18
CA ALA A 191 8.76 6.72 1.17
C ALA A 191 8.84 8.15 1.72
N GLY A 192 7.74 8.61 2.29
CA GLY A 192 7.36 10.03 2.31
C GLY A 192 7.76 10.83 3.55
N GLY A 193 9.04 11.15 3.72
CA GLY A 193 9.53 12.44 4.26
C GLY A 193 9.19 12.82 5.71
N LYS A 194 9.13 11.88 6.68
CA LYS A 194 8.82 12.14 8.12
C LYS A 194 9.50 11.13 9.08
N GLU A 195 10.25 11.60 10.08
CA GLU A 195 10.99 10.84 11.12
C GLU A 195 10.20 9.72 11.86
N PRO A 196 10.89 8.79 12.59
CA PRO A 196 10.24 7.84 13.52
C PRO A 196 9.25 8.54 14.45
N LEU A 197 7.96 8.20 14.31
CA LEU A 197 6.89 9.13 14.70
C LEU A 197 6.67 9.26 16.22
N TRP A 198 7.21 8.34 17.02
CA TRP A 198 7.11 8.37 18.48
C TRP A 198 8.42 7.94 19.13
N MET A 199 9.07 8.89 19.78
CA MET A 199 10.18 8.67 20.70
C MET A 199 9.85 9.34 22.03
N TYR A 200 9.56 8.55 23.06
CA TYR A 200 9.30 9.06 24.40
C TYR A 200 10.19 8.36 25.43
N PRO A 201 10.83 9.13 26.35
CA PRO A 201 11.51 8.53 27.48
C PRO A 201 10.45 7.93 28.42
N ARG A 202 10.47 6.62 28.63
CA ARG A 202 9.54 5.96 29.58
C ARG A 202 9.99 6.16 31.03
N ASN A 203 11.32 6.22 31.23
CA ASN A 203 12.04 6.51 32.45
C ASN A 203 13.40 7.12 32.07
N HIS A 204 14.16 7.67 33.02
CA HIS A 204 15.47 8.34 32.79
C HIS A 204 16.52 7.53 32.03
N ASN A 205 16.37 6.20 31.91
CA ASN A 205 17.31 5.29 31.25
C ASN A 205 16.68 4.48 30.09
N GLU A 206 15.48 4.80 29.60
CA GLU A 206 14.79 4.00 28.55
C GLU A 206 14.21 4.89 27.45
N ILE A 207 14.65 4.67 26.21
CA ILE A 207 14.12 5.30 25.00
C ILE A 207 13.57 4.21 24.08
N ARG A 208 12.31 4.37 23.67
CA ARG A 208 11.63 3.48 22.72
C ARG A 208 11.71 4.06 21.31
N LEU A 209 12.02 3.19 20.35
CA LEU A 209 11.98 3.46 18.92
C LEU A 209 10.87 2.58 18.33
N ALA A 210 9.77 3.19 17.89
CA ALA A 210 8.65 2.49 17.26
C ALA A 210 8.45 3.02 15.83
N CYS A 211 7.97 2.14 14.95
CA CYS A 211 7.63 2.49 13.58
C CYS A 211 6.14 2.24 13.34
N ASN A 212 5.40 3.24 12.86
CA ASN A 212 3.96 3.14 12.58
C ASN A 212 3.60 2.17 11.44
N GLU A 213 4.59 1.51 10.85
CA GLU A 213 4.37 0.50 9.81
C GLU A 213 4.07 -0.88 10.38
N PHE A 214 4.36 -1.10 11.66
CA PHE A 214 4.19 -2.36 12.36
C PHE A 214 3.64 -2.09 13.76
N ASP A 215 2.36 -2.35 13.98
CA ASP A 215 1.63 -2.01 15.22
C ASP A 215 2.15 -2.72 16.49
N GLU A 216 3.11 -3.65 16.36
CA GLU A 216 3.62 -4.50 17.45
C GLU A 216 5.16 -4.54 17.57
N VAL A 217 5.91 -3.74 16.79
CA VAL A 217 7.40 -3.78 16.80
C VAL A 217 8.02 -2.50 17.36
N GLU A 218 8.69 -2.64 18.51
CA GLU A 218 9.48 -1.59 19.15
C GLU A 218 10.92 -2.06 19.44
N ILE A 219 11.90 -1.17 19.23
CA ILE A 219 13.27 -1.34 19.74
C ILE A 219 13.39 -0.52 21.01
N VAL A 220 13.54 -1.19 22.15
CA VAL A 220 13.72 -0.55 23.46
C VAL A 220 15.21 -0.44 23.75
N VAL A 221 15.74 0.79 23.73
CA VAL A 221 17.15 1.05 24.03
C VAL A 221 17.27 1.56 25.47
N THR A 222 18.05 0.84 26.28
CA THR A 222 18.29 1.19 27.69
C THR A 222 19.69 1.78 27.90
N ASN A 223 19.84 2.53 28.99
CA ASN A 223 21.08 3.19 29.41
C ASN A 223 21.65 4.09 28.29
N VAL A 224 20.83 5.06 27.88
CA VAL A 224 21.14 6.07 26.87
C VAL A 224 20.61 7.42 27.34
N ASP A 225 21.46 8.44 27.27
CA ASP A 225 21.17 9.76 27.84
C ASP A 225 20.29 10.63 26.90
N ASN A 226 20.18 10.24 25.62
CA ASN A 226 19.43 10.97 24.60
C ASN A 226 19.04 10.10 23.39
N VAL A 227 18.15 10.67 22.59
CA VAL A 227 17.55 10.12 21.36
C VAL A 227 18.60 9.64 20.34
N GLU A 228 19.65 10.43 20.09
CA GLU A 228 20.66 10.09 19.08
C GLU A 228 21.56 8.93 19.53
N ALA A 229 21.90 8.88 20.81
CA ALA A 229 22.57 7.72 21.41
C ALA A 229 21.71 6.45 21.34
N ALA A 230 20.37 6.57 21.44
CA ALA A 230 19.45 5.46 21.25
C ALA A 230 19.44 4.97 19.79
N LYS A 231 19.27 5.88 18.82
CA LYS A 231 19.31 5.59 17.37
C LYS A 231 20.63 4.90 16.98
N ALA A 232 21.77 5.39 17.47
CA ALA A 232 23.08 4.80 17.19
C ALA A 232 23.19 3.35 17.68
N LYS A 233 22.81 3.06 18.94
CA LYS A 233 22.83 1.70 19.49
C LYS A 233 21.84 0.76 18.80
N ALA A 234 20.64 1.23 18.46
CA ALA A 234 19.67 0.44 17.70
C ALA A 234 20.19 0.08 16.30
N THR A 235 20.83 1.04 15.63
CA THR A 235 21.49 0.83 14.33
C THR A 235 22.62 -0.20 14.43
N GLU A 236 23.45 -0.11 15.46
CA GLU A 236 24.52 -1.09 15.73
C GLU A 236 23.96 -2.49 16.00
N PHE A 237 22.91 -2.60 16.81
CA PHE A 237 22.23 -3.86 17.11
C PHE A 237 21.66 -4.53 15.85
N LEU A 238 20.97 -3.77 14.99
CA LEU A 238 20.41 -4.31 13.75
C LEU A 238 21.50 -4.78 12.77
N LYS A 239 22.59 -4.02 12.63
CA LYS A 239 23.78 -4.44 11.87
C LYS A 239 24.42 -5.70 12.46
N HIS A 240 24.42 -5.85 13.78
CA HIS A 240 24.94 -7.04 14.45
C HIS A 240 24.06 -8.28 14.17
N LEU A 241 22.73 -8.14 14.21
CA LEU A 241 21.82 -9.24 13.85
C LEU A 241 22.05 -9.69 12.40
N GLU A 242 22.10 -8.74 11.46
CA GLU A 242 22.40 -9.02 10.05
C GLU A 242 23.74 -9.75 9.87
N ALA A 243 24.82 -9.22 10.47
CA ALA A 243 26.17 -9.78 10.33
C ALA A 243 26.33 -11.18 10.94
N ASN A 244 25.42 -11.61 11.81
CA ASN A 244 25.41 -12.95 12.41
C ASN A 244 24.41 -13.91 11.75
N GLY A 245 23.82 -13.53 10.61
CA GLY A 245 22.84 -14.36 9.91
C GLY A 245 21.60 -14.62 10.78
N PHE A 246 21.18 -13.63 11.57
CA PHE A 246 19.95 -13.72 12.34
C PHE A 246 18.76 -13.63 11.37
N GLU A 247 18.32 -14.79 10.91
CA GLU A 247 17.10 -14.97 10.14
C GLU A 247 15.91 -14.87 11.11
N TRP A 248 15.01 -13.93 10.84
CA TRP A 248 13.79 -13.75 11.62
C TRP A 248 12.82 -14.87 11.26
N TRP A 249 12.75 -15.87 12.15
CA TRP A 249 11.98 -17.11 12.00
C TRP A 249 10.53 -16.85 11.55
N ASP A 250 10.03 -17.70 10.65
CA ASP A 250 8.67 -17.65 10.06
C ASP A 250 7.53 -17.91 11.06
#